data_AF-R1EVM8-F1
#
_entry.id   AF-R1EVM8-F1
#
_cell.length_a   1.000
_cell.length_b   1.000
_cell.length_c   1.000
_cell.angle_alpha   90.00
_cell.angle_beta   90.00
_cell.angle_gamma   90.00
#
_symmetry.space_group_name_H-M   'P 1'
#
loop_
_entity.id
_entity.type
_entity.pdbx_description
1 polymer ?
#
loop_
_entity_poly.entity_id
_entity_poly.type
_entity_poly.pdbx_seq_one_letter_code
_entity_poly.pdbx_strand_id
1 'polypeptide(L)'
;MVCKGCWCGATGSHSGASRVGQRPEALRVDQRVGAGGEAAGAGEARWLRGRDRAGRPTAVFFADRHRPGQIPTETWRRFVVYNAEAAIRDLGVADGPGGQFSLVVDRSSSGVRNQDPALAIAVLPALVQHYPGLLGEVIVAPVNGVFWAVWRVVSLFLAEETTRRFTFIRGARWREALLEAVGGDVELPEHMRPAGDGV
;
A
#
# COMPACT_ATOMS: atom_id res chain seq x y z
N MET A 1 62.91 -41.48 31.83
CA MET A 1 63.74 -40.50 31.10
C MET A 1 62.77 -39.65 30.27
N VAL A 2 62.32 -38.50 30.78
CA VAL A 2 62.74 -37.11 30.41
C VAL A 2 62.37 -36.82 28.94
N CYS A 3 61.48 -35.89 28.55
CA CYS A 3 61.21 -34.49 28.98
C CYS A 3 59.75 -34.12 28.63
N LYS A 4 58.90 -33.62 29.55
CA LYS A 4 58.58 -32.19 29.82
C LYS A 4 59.02 -31.15 28.77
N GLY A 5 58.06 -30.42 28.20
CA GLY A 5 58.27 -29.20 27.42
C GLY A 5 56.96 -28.65 26.86
N CYS A 6 56.25 -27.84 27.65
CA CYS A 6 56.02 -26.40 27.40
C CYS A 6 54.75 -26.09 26.61
N TRP A 7 53.72 -25.83 27.41
CA TRP A 7 52.51 -25.09 27.12
C TRP A 7 52.90 -23.62 26.88
N CYS A 8 52.64 -23.08 25.69
CA CYS A 8 52.78 -21.65 25.43
C CYS A 8 51.47 -21.17 24.80
N GLY A 9 50.78 -20.31 25.53
CA GLY A 9 49.54 -19.69 25.11
C GLY A 9 49.76 -18.66 24.01
N ALA A 10 48.88 -18.67 23.03
CA ALA A 10 48.63 -17.53 22.15
C ALA A 10 47.12 -17.36 22.06
N THR A 11 46.57 -16.56 22.98
CA THR A 11 45.23 -16.00 22.86
C THR A 11 45.23 -15.00 21.72
N GLY A 12 44.98 -15.50 20.51
CA GLY A 12 44.74 -14.67 19.33
C GLY A 12 43.34 -14.08 19.39
N SER A 13 43.25 -12.84 19.86
CA SER A 13 42.06 -12.00 19.79
C SER A 13 41.70 -11.74 18.31
N HIS A 14 40.81 -12.55 17.75
CA HIS A 14 40.12 -12.17 16.52
C HIS A 14 38.93 -11.28 16.88
N SER A 15 39.21 -9.98 16.90
CA SER A 15 38.22 -8.92 16.79
C SER A 15 37.53 -9.03 15.42
N GLY A 16 36.56 -9.95 15.33
CA GLY A 16 35.59 -9.97 14.25
C GLY A 16 34.67 -8.78 14.42
N ALA A 17 35.07 -7.64 13.86
CA ALA A 17 34.22 -6.46 13.75
C ALA A 17 32.88 -6.90 13.14
N SER A 18 31.84 -6.91 13.96
CA SER A 18 30.46 -7.05 13.53
C SER A 18 30.24 -6.03 12.42
N ARG A 19 29.98 -6.51 11.20
CA ARG A 19 29.40 -5.68 10.15
C ARG A 19 28.04 -5.25 10.67
N VAL A 20 28.02 -4.10 11.33
CA VAL A 20 26.83 -3.29 11.54
C VAL A 20 26.13 -3.28 10.19
N GLY A 21 24.95 -3.89 10.16
CA GLY A 21 24.14 -4.01 8.98
C GLY A 21 24.02 -2.65 8.34
N GLN A 22 24.56 -2.52 7.14
CA GLN A 22 24.24 -1.42 6.26
C GLN A 22 22.74 -1.51 6.03
N ARG A 23 21.98 -0.66 6.73
CA ARG A 23 20.56 -0.45 6.47
C ARG A 23 20.46 -0.08 4.99
N PRO A 24 19.63 -0.77 4.18
CA PRO A 24 19.46 -0.36 2.80
C PRO A 24 18.94 1.08 2.80
N GLU A 25 19.69 1.93 2.10
CA GLU A 25 19.30 3.28 1.75
C GLU A 25 17.86 3.25 1.28
N ALA A 26 16.98 4.00 1.95
CA ALA A 26 15.55 4.00 1.70
C ALA A 26 15.30 4.09 0.20
N LEU A 27 14.77 3.00 -0.37
CA LEU A 27 14.37 2.89 -1.75
C LEU A 27 13.53 4.13 -2.06
N ARG A 28 14.11 5.08 -2.80
CA ARG A 28 13.36 6.26 -3.25
C ARG A 28 12.22 5.71 -4.07
N VAL A 29 11.01 5.77 -3.54
CA VAL A 29 9.79 5.59 -4.32
C VAL A 29 9.85 6.68 -5.38
N ASP A 30 10.30 6.30 -6.57
CA ASP A 30 10.34 7.20 -7.71
C ASP A 30 8.88 7.60 -7.95
N GLN A 31 8.60 8.89 -7.88
CA GLN A 31 7.26 9.42 -8.19
C GLN A 31 6.90 9.18 -9.67
N ARG A 32 7.82 8.63 -10.47
CA ARG A 32 7.55 8.10 -11.82
C ARG A 32 6.87 6.73 -11.84
N VAL A 33 6.75 6.02 -10.72
CA VAL A 33 5.85 4.86 -10.60
C VAL A 33 4.41 5.40 -10.68
N GLY A 34 3.94 5.62 -11.91
CA GLY A 34 2.72 6.35 -12.26
C GLY A 34 2.88 7.38 -13.39
N ALA A 35 4.11 7.75 -13.77
CA ALA A 35 4.37 8.69 -14.87
C ALA A 35 4.71 8.01 -16.22
N GLY A 36 4.99 6.70 -16.21
CA GLY A 36 5.55 5.97 -17.36
C GLY A 36 4.62 5.00 -18.08
N GLY A 37 3.32 4.96 -17.78
CA GLY A 37 2.35 4.11 -18.46
C GLY A 37 1.03 4.86 -18.54
N GLU A 38 0.39 4.84 -19.72
CA GLU A 38 -0.87 5.51 -20.10
C GLU A 38 -1.53 6.37 -19.00
N ALA A 39 -1.62 7.68 -19.21
CA ALA A 39 -2.11 8.71 -18.29
C ALA A 39 -3.54 8.53 -17.71
N ALA A 40 -4.19 7.39 -17.95
CA ALA A 40 -5.44 7.04 -17.32
C ALA A 40 -5.22 6.77 -15.83
N GLY A 41 -5.87 7.53 -14.96
CA GLY A 41 -5.83 7.28 -13.51
C GLY A 41 -4.56 7.77 -12.80
N ALA A 42 -3.53 8.25 -13.50
CA ALA A 42 -2.30 8.78 -12.88
C ALA A 42 -2.54 9.98 -11.94
N GLY A 43 -3.62 10.73 -12.15
CA GLY A 43 -4.10 11.76 -11.22
C GLY A 43 -4.97 11.22 -10.09
N GLU A 44 -5.52 10.02 -10.24
CA GLU A 44 -6.50 9.41 -9.32
C GLU A 44 -5.86 8.41 -8.37
N ALA A 45 -4.73 7.78 -8.71
CA ALA A 45 -3.99 6.90 -7.82
C ALA A 45 -2.49 7.13 -7.90
N ARG A 46 -1.79 6.90 -6.79
CA ARG A 46 -0.32 6.92 -6.73
C ARG A 46 0.22 6.09 -5.57
N TRP A 47 1.50 5.75 -5.65
CA TRP A 47 2.25 5.17 -4.53
C TRP A 47 2.68 6.26 -3.53
N LEU A 48 2.56 5.94 -2.25
CA LEU A 48 3.03 6.78 -1.15
C LEU A 48 4.47 6.42 -0.79
N ARG A 49 5.18 7.38 -0.17
CA ARG A 49 6.47 7.13 0.45
C ARG A 49 6.28 6.41 1.79
N GLY A 50 7.26 5.60 2.16
CA GLY A 50 7.21 4.76 3.36
C GLY A 50 6.49 3.44 3.15
N ARG A 51 6.26 2.73 4.25
CA ARG A 51 5.65 1.41 4.34
C ARG A 51 4.67 1.42 5.52
N ASP A 52 3.56 0.69 5.35
CA ASP A 52 2.57 0.60 6.41
C ASP A 52 3.09 -0.16 7.64
N ARG A 53 2.26 -0.27 8.68
CA ARG A 53 2.61 -1.00 9.92
C ARG A 53 3.00 -2.46 9.72
N ALA A 54 2.64 -3.08 8.60
CA ALA A 54 3.03 -4.43 8.23
C ALA A 54 4.27 -4.46 7.32
N GLY A 55 4.87 -3.31 7.01
CA GLY A 55 6.04 -3.17 6.15
C GLY A 55 5.72 -3.25 4.65
N ARG A 56 4.46 -3.11 4.26
CA ARG A 56 4.01 -3.19 2.86
C ARG A 56 4.10 -1.83 2.18
N PRO A 57 4.47 -1.75 0.89
CA PRO A 57 4.27 -0.54 0.11
C PRO A 57 2.79 -0.14 0.07
N THR A 58 2.50 1.16 0.09
CA THR A 58 1.12 1.66 0.16
C THR A 58 0.79 2.55 -1.02
N ALA A 59 -0.32 2.26 -1.69
CA ALA A 59 -0.93 3.13 -2.69
C ALA A 59 -2.10 3.92 -2.09
N VAL A 60 -2.43 5.05 -2.69
CA VAL A 60 -3.66 5.81 -2.42
C VAL A 60 -4.46 5.99 -3.70
N PHE A 61 -5.79 5.84 -3.61
CA PHE A 61 -6.76 6.22 -4.63
C PHE A 61 -7.63 7.37 -4.10
N PHE A 62 -7.63 8.47 -4.85
CA PHE A 62 -8.37 9.71 -4.57
C PHE A 62 -9.75 9.65 -5.24
N ALA A 63 -10.76 9.18 -4.50
CA ALA A 63 -12.09 8.97 -5.06
C ALA A 63 -12.78 10.26 -5.53
N ASP A 64 -12.41 11.42 -5.00
CA ASP A 64 -12.95 12.73 -5.38
C ASP A 64 -12.60 13.15 -6.83
N ARG A 65 -11.50 12.61 -7.35
CA ARG A 65 -11.01 12.82 -8.71
C ARG A 65 -11.67 11.89 -9.73
N HIS A 66 -12.21 10.77 -9.25
CA HIS A 66 -12.85 9.79 -10.11
C HIS A 66 -14.19 10.27 -10.67
N ARG A 67 -14.40 10.01 -11.96
CA ARG A 67 -15.64 10.33 -12.69
C ARG A 67 -16.06 9.12 -13.52
N PRO A 68 -17.18 8.46 -13.17
CA PRO A 68 -17.66 7.31 -13.92
C PRO A 68 -17.79 7.63 -15.41
N GLY A 69 -17.26 6.74 -16.26
CA GLY A 69 -17.33 6.87 -17.71
C GLY A 69 -16.37 7.87 -18.37
N GLN A 70 -15.58 8.66 -17.61
CA GLN A 70 -14.56 9.53 -18.22
C GLN A 70 -13.36 8.74 -18.77
N ILE A 71 -12.94 7.71 -18.04
CA ILE A 71 -11.89 6.80 -18.46
C ILE A 71 -12.55 5.46 -18.75
N PRO A 72 -12.32 4.85 -19.93
CA PRO A 72 -12.85 3.53 -20.23
C PRO A 72 -12.38 2.49 -19.21
N THR A 73 -13.27 1.57 -18.84
CA THR A 73 -12.98 0.50 -17.86
C THR A 73 -11.78 -0.36 -18.27
N GLU A 74 -11.61 -0.60 -19.58
CA GLU A 74 -10.45 -1.34 -20.08
C GLU A 74 -9.13 -0.61 -19.82
N THR A 75 -9.11 0.71 -19.98
CA THR A 75 -7.94 1.52 -19.66
C THR A 75 -7.63 1.47 -18.17
N TRP A 76 -8.66 1.45 -17.32
CA TRP A 76 -8.49 1.22 -15.88
C TRP A 76 -7.89 -0.14 -15.54
N ARG A 77 -8.31 -1.21 -16.22
CA ARG A 77 -7.72 -2.55 -16.02
C ARG A 77 -6.23 -2.55 -16.36
N ARG A 78 -5.85 -1.96 -17.50
CA ARG A 78 -4.45 -1.80 -17.89
C ARG A 78 -3.67 -0.96 -16.90
N PHE A 79 -4.24 0.13 -16.41
CA PHE A 79 -3.61 0.96 -15.38
C PHE A 79 -3.32 0.17 -14.10
N VAL A 80 -4.26 -0.66 -13.64
CA VAL A 80 -4.06 -1.48 -12.43
C VAL A 80 -3.01 -2.56 -12.65
N VAL A 81 -3.01 -3.23 -13.81
CA VAL A 81 -1.96 -4.19 -14.20
C VAL A 81 -0.59 -3.50 -14.23
N TYR A 82 -0.49 -2.35 -14.88
CA TYR A 82 0.74 -1.57 -14.95
C TYR A 82 1.25 -1.19 -13.56
N ASN A 83 0.37 -0.74 -12.66
CA ASN A 83 0.75 -0.40 -11.29
C ASN A 83 1.17 -1.62 -10.48
N ALA A 84 0.51 -2.77 -10.66
CA ALA A 84 0.90 -4.02 -10.01
C ALA A 84 2.32 -4.44 -10.43
N GLU A 85 2.59 -4.48 -11.73
CA GLU A 85 3.92 -4.79 -12.28
C GLU A 85 4.99 -3.79 -11.82
N ALA A 86 4.64 -2.50 -11.79
CA ALA A 86 5.56 -1.48 -11.31
C ALA A 86 5.83 -1.61 -9.80
N ALA A 87 4.84 -2.00 -9.01
CA ALA A 87 5.04 -2.27 -7.59
C ALA A 87 5.95 -3.47 -7.34
N ILE A 88 5.79 -4.54 -8.13
CA ILE A 88 6.66 -5.72 -8.08
C ILE A 88 8.09 -5.32 -8.43
N ARG A 89 8.28 -4.64 -9.56
CA ARG A 89 9.61 -4.29 -10.10
C ARG A 89 10.32 -3.20 -9.29
N ASP A 90 9.62 -2.13 -8.95
CA ASP A 90 10.24 -0.89 -8.47
C ASP A 90 10.11 -0.70 -6.95
N LEU A 91 9.11 -1.33 -6.30
CA LEU A 91 8.85 -1.18 -4.86
C LEU A 91 9.20 -2.44 -4.06
N GLY A 92 9.62 -3.51 -4.74
CA GLY A 92 9.98 -4.79 -4.14
C GLY A 92 8.81 -5.43 -3.41
N VAL A 93 7.57 -5.31 -3.94
CA VAL A 93 6.40 -5.91 -3.29
C VAL A 93 6.55 -7.42 -3.17
N ALA A 94 7.05 -8.10 -4.22
CA ALA A 94 7.19 -9.55 -4.24
C ALA A 94 8.14 -10.08 -3.15
N ASP A 95 9.21 -9.33 -2.84
CA ASP A 95 10.18 -9.68 -1.80
C ASP A 95 9.80 -9.13 -0.41
N GLY A 96 8.72 -8.34 -0.35
CA GLY A 96 8.23 -7.69 0.86
C GLY A 96 7.36 -8.60 1.74
N PRO A 97 6.91 -8.09 2.90
CA PRO A 97 6.06 -8.84 3.83
C PRO A 97 4.81 -9.40 3.14
N GLY A 98 4.75 -10.73 3.04
CA GLY A 98 3.64 -11.46 2.44
C GLY A 98 3.47 -11.26 0.93
N GLY A 99 4.43 -10.66 0.22
CA GLY A 99 4.31 -10.38 -1.21
C GLY A 99 3.22 -9.34 -1.52
N GLN A 100 2.95 -8.41 -0.59
CA GLN A 100 1.72 -7.61 -0.56
C GLN A 100 1.94 -6.10 -0.57
N PHE A 101 0.97 -5.38 -1.12
CA PHE A 101 0.80 -3.94 -0.93
C PHE A 101 -0.52 -3.63 -0.20
N SER A 102 -0.62 -2.43 0.37
CA SER A 102 -1.88 -1.89 0.91
C SER A 102 -2.41 -0.73 0.06
N LEU A 103 -3.74 -0.58 0.03
CA LEU A 103 -4.42 0.48 -0.71
C LEU A 103 -5.26 1.33 0.24
N VAL A 104 -5.02 2.63 0.25
CA VAL A 104 -5.90 3.60 0.90
C VAL A 104 -6.87 4.17 -0.13
N VAL A 105 -8.16 4.09 0.13
CA VAL A 105 -9.21 4.73 -0.67
C VAL A 105 -9.67 5.98 0.06
N ASP A 106 -9.17 7.13 -0.38
CA ASP A 106 -9.52 8.44 0.15
C ASP A 106 -10.88 8.89 -0.42
N ARG A 107 -11.85 9.01 0.49
CA ARG A 107 -13.20 9.46 0.20
C ARG A 107 -13.51 10.83 0.78
N SER A 108 -12.54 11.51 1.38
CA SER A 108 -12.77 12.69 2.23
C SER A 108 -13.42 13.86 1.51
N SER A 109 -13.18 13.98 0.21
CA SER A 109 -13.79 14.99 -0.68
C SER A 109 -14.69 14.38 -1.76
N SER A 110 -15.03 13.09 -1.65
CA SER A 110 -15.85 12.38 -2.63
C SER A 110 -17.35 12.53 -2.37
N GLY A 111 -18.13 12.65 -3.45
CA GLY A 111 -19.59 12.71 -3.42
C GLY A 111 -20.25 11.59 -4.23
N VAL A 112 -21.58 11.69 -4.40
CA VAL A 112 -22.37 10.72 -5.19
C VAL A 112 -21.88 10.63 -6.63
N ARG A 113 -21.49 11.76 -7.24
CA ARG A 113 -20.96 11.84 -8.61
C ARG A 113 -19.64 11.10 -8.86
N ASN A 114 -19.02 10.59 -7.80
CA ASN A 114 -17.73 9.87 -7.86
C ASN A 114 -17.91 8.35 -7.75
N GLN A 115 -19.11 7.87 -7.42
CA GLN A 115 -19.30 6.46 -7.10
C GLN A 115 -19.36 5.63 -8.39
N ASP A 116 -18.47 4.66 -8.52
CA ASP A 116 -18.42 3.74 -9.66
C ASP A 116 -18.37 2.27 -9.20
N PRO A 117 -19.52 1.68 -8.81
CA PRO A 117 -19.57 0.26 -8.48
C PRO A 117 -19.18 -0.62 -9.67
N ALA A 118 -19.47 -0.20 -10.91
CA ALA A 118 -19.16 -0.97 -12.10
C ALA A 118 -17.64 -1.10 -12.31
N LEU A 119 -16.90 -0.01 -12.12
CA LEU A 119 -15.44 -0.04 -12.15
C LEU A 119 -14.86 -0.94 -11.07
N ALA A 120 -15.34 -0.82 -9.83
CA ALA A 120 -14.86 -1.66 -8.73
C ALA A 120 -15.09 -3.17 -9.02
N ILE A 121 -16.27 -3.53 -9.54
CA ILE A 121 -16.61 -4.90 -9.96
C ILE A 121 -15.74 -5.36 -11.15
N ALA A 122 -15.34 -4.45 -12.04
CA ALA A 122 -14.54 -4.78 -13.20
C ALA A 122 -13.04 -4.95 -12.90
N VAL A 123 -12.53 -4.26 -11.88
CA VAL A 123 -11.10 -4.12 -11.59
C VAL A 123 -10.65 -4.96 -10.41
N LEU A 124 -11.39 -4.98 -9.29
CA LEU A 124 -10.96 -5.71 -8.10
C LEU A 124 -10.85 -7.23 -8.35
N PRO A 125 -11.83 -7.90 -8.98
CA PRO A 125 -11.70 -9.31 -9.32
C PRO A 125 -10.56 -9.57 -10.30
N ALA A 126 -10.38 -8.71 -11.30
CA ALA A 126 -9.30 -8.85 -12.28
C ALA A 126 -7.91 -8.75 -11.61
N LEU A 127 -7.73 -7.78 -10.70
CA LEU A 127 -6.48 -7.65 -9.95
C LEU A 127 -6.18 -8.92 -9.14
N VAL A 128 -7.15 -9.43 -8.39
CA VAL A 128 -6.95 -10.61 -7.54
C VAL A 128 -6.77 -11.90 -8.35
N GLN A 129 -7.39 -11.99 -9.53
CA GLN A 129 -7.22 -13.15 -10.43
C GLN A 129 -5.86 -13.17 -11.13
N HIS A 130 -5.38 -12.01 -11.59
CA HIS A 130 -4.09 -11.90 -12.29
C HIS A 130 -2.89 -11.84 -11.34
N TYR A 131 -3.08 -11.28 -10.14
CA TYR A 131 -2.05 -11.14 -9.13
C TYR A 131 -2.53 -11.68 -7.77
N PRO A 132 -2.65 -13.01 -7.63
CA PRO A 132 -3.19 -13.64 -6.44
C PRO A 132 -2.33 -13.28 -5.23
N GLY A 133 -2.99 -12.82 -4.16
CA GLY A 133 -2.31 -12.50 -2.90
C GLY A 133 -1.56 -11.17 -2.88
N LEU A 134 -1.46 -10.43 -4.01
CA LEU A 134 -0.73 -9.15 -4.09
C LEU A 134 -1.43 -8.02 -3.29
N LEU A 135 -2.76 -8.06 -3.22
CA LEU A 135 -3.55 -7.10 -2.44
C LEU A 135 -3.59 -7.52 -0.97
N GLY A 136 -2.86 -6.84 -0.08
CA GLY A 136 -2.80 -7.15 1.35
C GLY A 136 -3.99 -6.60 2.15
N GLU A 137 -4.18 -5.28 2.14
CA GLU A 137 -5.25 -4.59 2.87
C GLU A 137 -5.78 -3.40 2.04
N VAL A 138 -7.09 -3.15 2.13
CA VAL A 138 -7.74 -1.97 1.56
C VAL A 138 -8.39 -1.16 2.67
N ILE A 139 -7.88 0.02 2.96
CA ILE A 139 -8.41 0.92 3.98
C ILE A 139 -9.25 1.98 3.29
N VAL A 140 -10.55 2.01 3.56
CA VAL A 140 -11.46 3.02 2.99
C VAL A 140 -11.84 4.04 4.06
N ALA A 141 -11.54 5.31 3.81
CA ALA A 141 -11.75 6.37 4.79
C ALA A 141 -12.06 7.73 4.13
N PRO A 142 -12.99 8.53 4.68
CA PRO A 142 -14.07 8.14 5.57
C PRO A 142 -15.20 7.43 4.81
N VAL A 143 -15.84 6.47 5.46
CA VAL A 143 -17.08 5.85 4.96
C VAL A 143 -18.32 6.57 5.48
N ASN A 144 -19.33 6.70 4.63
CA ASN A 144 -20.63 7.30 4.93
C ASN A 144 -21.77 6.44 4.35
N GLY A 145 -23.03 6.88 4.47
CA GLY A 145 -24.18 6.10 3.96
C GLY A 145 -24.09 5.75 2.47
N VAL A 146 -23.56 6.67 1.65
CA VAL A 146 -23.34 6.44 0.21
C VAL A 146 -22.34 5.32 -0.02
N PHE A 147 -21.24 5.26 0.75
CA PHE A 147 -20.28 4.16 0.69
C PHE A 147 -20.97 2.81 0.89
N TRP A 148 -21.79 2.69 1.94
CA TRP A 148 -22.42 1.41 2.28
C TRP A 148 -23.39 0.91 1.21
N ALA A 149 -24.10 1.82 0.53
CA ALA A 149 -24.95 1.47 -0.60
C ALA A 149 -24.12 0.89 -1.76
N VAL A 150 -23.00 1.52 -2.10
CA VAL A 150 -22.07 1.06 -3.14
C VAL A 150 -21.42 -0.27 -2.73
N TRP A 151 -20.92 -0.36 -1.50
CA TRP A 151 -20.26 -1.55 -0.98
C TRP A 151 -21.16 -2.77 -1.00
N ARG A 152 -22.45 -2.62 -0.66
CA ARG A 152 -23.43 -3.72 -0.72
C ARG A 152 -23.58 -4.30 -2.13
N VAL A 153 -23.40 -3.49 -3.17
CA VAL A 153 -23.41 -3.97 -4.57
C VAL A 153 -22.07 -4.63 -4.90
N VAL A 154 -20.96 -3.94 -4.62
CA VAL A 154 -19.61 -4.43 -4.96
C VAL A 154 -19.30 -5.75 -4.25
N SER A 155 -19.66 -5.89 -2.97
CA SER A 155 -19.35 -7.08 -2.17
C SER A 155 -20.00 -8.36 -2.68
N LEU A 156 -21.09 -8.27 -3.46
CA LEU A 156 -21.73 -9.44 -4.07
C LEU A 156 -20.87 -10.09 -5.16
N PHE A 157 -19.90 -9.36 -5.70
CA PHE A 157 -19.00 -9.83 -6.76
C PHE A 157 -17.60 -10.16 -6.24
N LEU A 158 -17.38 -10.05 -4.93
CA LEU A 158 -16.08 -10.34 -4.31
C LEU A 158 -16.16 -11.63 -3.50
N ALA A 159 -15.13 -12.47 -3.63
CA ALA A 159 -14.96 -13.63 -2.76
C ALA A 159 -14.78 -13.18 -1.30
N GLU A 160 -15.18 -14.02 -0.35
CA GLU A 160 -15.08 -13.71 1.08
C GLU A 160 -13.64 -13.38 1.51
N GLU A 161 -12.65 -14.07 0.94
CA GLU A 161 -11.23 -13.77 1.20
C GLU A 161 -10.86 -12.35 0.77
N THR A 162 -11.44 -11.84 -0.33
CA THR A 162 -11.19 -10.49 -0.80
C THR A 162 -11.89 -9.45 0.07
N THR A 163 -13.13 -9.70 0.49
CA THR A 163 -13.87 -8.76 1.36
C THR A 163 -13.25 -8.64 2.74
N ARG A 164 -12.64 -9.71 3.28
CA ARG A 164 -11.90 -9.69 4.56
C ARG A 164 -10.65 -8.79 4.55
N ARG A 165 -10.16 -8.38 3.37
CA ARG A 165 -9.02 -7.46 3.24
C ARG A 165 -9.42 -6.00 3.42
N PHE A 166 -10.72 -5.68 3.54
CA PHE A 166 -11.20 -4.32 3.63
C PHE A 166 -11.39 -3.85 5.09
N THR A 167 -10.80 -2.70 5.40
CA THR A 167 -10.98 -1.97 6.66
C THR A 167 -11.76 -0.68 6.39
N PHE A 168 -12.87 -0.47 7.08
CA PHE A 168 -13.74 0.70 6.89
C PHE A 168 -13.65 1.67 8.07
N ILE A 169 -13.24 2.91 7.81
CA ILE A 169 -13.05 3.92 8.84
C ILE A 169 -14.14 4.98 8.75
N ARG A 170 -14.81 5.25 9.87
CA ARG A 170 -15.96 6.17 9.97
C ARG A 170 -15.79 7.16 11.13
N GLY A 171 -16.64 8.18 11.15
CA GLY A 171 -16.74 9.13 12.26
C GLY A 171 -15.90 10.40 12.08
N ALA A 172 -16.03 11.33 13.02
CA ALA A 172 -15.37 12.64 12.95
C ALA A 172 -13.84 12.53 13.03
N ARG A 173 -13.34 11.57 13.79
CA ARG A 173 -11.90 11.30 14.03
C ARG A 173 -11.30 10.27 13.06
N TRP A 174 -11.79 10.27 11.81
CA TRP A 174 -11.37 9.28 10.82
C TRP A 174 -9.89 9.44 10.43
N ARG A 175 -9.31 10.63 10.58
CA ARG A 175 -7.91 10.89 10.24
C ARG A 175 -6.96 10.24 11.21
N GLU A 176 -7.26 10.33 12.51
CA GLU A 176 -6.52 9.64 13.56
C GLU A 176 -6.63 8.12 13.39
N ALA A 177 -7.85 7.62 13.18
CA ALA A 177 -8.07 6.19 12.93
C ALA A 177 -7.37 5.72 11.64
N LEU A 178 -7.32 6.55 10.60
CA LEU A 178 -6.60 6.24 9.36
C LEU A 178 -5.09 6.19 9.61
N LEU A 179 -4.54 7.16 10.34
CA LEU A 179 -3.13 7.19 10.68
C LEU A 179 -2.72 5.95 11.49
N GLU A 180 -3.55 5.53 12.46
CA GLU A 180 -3.32 4.29 13.21
C GLU A 180 -3.48 3.02 12.36
N ALA A 181 -4.46 3.00 11.45
CA ALA A 181 -4.71 1.85 10.59
C ALA A 181 -3.63 1.66 9.52
N VAL A 182 -3.11 2.74 8.96
CA VAL A 182 -1.96 2.68 8.04
C VAL A 182 -0.71 2.40 8.85
N GLY A 183 -0.43 3.22 9.87
CA GLY A 183 0.77 3.14 10.70
C GLY A 183 2.07 3.16 9.88
N GLY A 184 3.16 2.69 10.50
CA GLY A 184 4.48 2.66 9.85
C GLY A 184 5.03 4.06 9.58
N ASP A 185 5.78 4.21 8.49
CA ASP A 185 6.39 5.46 8.04
C ASP A 185 5.71 6.02 6.77
N VAL A 186 4.47 5.61 6.48
CA VAL A 186 3.73 6.07 5.31
C VAL A 186 3.46 7.58 5.38
N GLU A 187 3.92 8.30 4.37
CA GLU A 187 3.66 9.72 4.20
C GLU A 187 2.27 9.95 3.56
N LEU A 188 1.23 10.04 4.40
CA LEU A 188 -0.12 10.38 3.94
C LEU A 188 -0.19 11.81 3.36
N PRO A 189 -1.06 12.11 2.39
CA PRO A 189 -1.35 13.50 1.99
C PRO A 189 -1.83 14.37 3.15
N GLU A 190 -1.51 15.66 3.15
CA GLU A 190 -1.80 16.59 4.26
C GLU A 190 -3.28 16.60 4.66
N HIS A 191 -4.20 16.61 3.68
CA HIS A 191 -5.64 16.62 3.96
C HIS A 191 -6.16 15.35 4.61
N MET A 192 -5.39 14.26 4.61
CA MET A 192 -5.71 12.98 5.24
C MET A 192 -5.06 12.82 6.61
N ARG A 193 -4.12 13.69 6.97
CA ARG A 193 -3.50 13.70 8.30
C ARG A 193 -4.40 14.45 9.28
N PRO A 194 -4.40 14.07 10.57
CA PRO A 194 -5.00 14.91 11.62
C PRO A 194 -4.46 16.33 11.48
N ALA A 195 -5.29 17.34 11.77
CA ALA A 195 -4.76 18.69 11.89
C ALA A 195 -3.63 18.62 12.91
N GLY A 196 -2.42 19.04 12.52
CA GLY A 196 -1.33 19.14 13.48
C GLY A 196 -1.83 20.00 14.62
N ASP A 197 -1.71 19.52 15.85
CA ASP A 197 -1.97 20.34 17.02
C ASP A 197 -1.06 21.55 16.88
N GLY A 198 -1.63 22.69 16.52
CA GLY A 198 -0.89 23.94 16.37
C GLY A 198 -0.28 24.27 17.73
N VAL A 199 1.02 24.00 17.86
CA VAL A 199 1.86 24.52 18.94
C VAL A 199 2.43 25.85 18.48
#